data_AF-A0A957FBP9-F1
#
_entry.id   AF-A0A957FBP9-F1
#
_cell.length_a   1.000
_cell.length_b   1.000
_cell.length_c   1.000
_cell.angle_alpha   90.00
_cell.angle_beta   90.00
_cell.angle_gamma   90.00
#
_symmetry.space_group_name_H-M   'P 1'
#
loop_
_entity.id
_entity.type
_entity.pdbx_description
1 polymer ?
#
loop_
_entity_poly.entity_id
_entity_poly.type
_entity_poly.pdbx_seq_one_letter_code
_entity_poly.pdbx_strand_id
1 'polypeptide(L)'
;GDRNHRSLLHHALLTYLDKEAYLALPETAVSTLAAAQPTHWLPFVTDADLLSWRDLLVTQLQPGADLLTVAIYAARLRMPSADFAALLDNPDWVGTDLFGAAPIAEVHARFDTAVTASVQLIETYLEPLLAKHPSHDG
;
A
#
# COMPACT_ATOMS: atom_id res chain seq x y z
N GLY A 1 -21.39 9.88 -5.00
CA GLY A 1 -20.56 10.58 -6.01
C GLY A 1 -20.43 9.77 -7.29
N ASP A 2 -20.11 10.45 -8.40
CA ASP A 2 -19.83 9.81 -9.68
C ASP A 2 -18.53 8.98 -9.66
N ARG A 3 -18.21 8.28 -10.76
CA ARG A 3 -17.04 7.40 -10.84
C ARG A 3 -15.72 8.17 -10.67
N ASN A 4 -15.61 9.37 -11.24
CA ASN A 4 -14.38 10.15 -11.21
C ASN A 4 -14.11 10.68 -9.80
N HIS A 5 -15.17 11.15 -9.13
CA HIS A 5 -15.09 11.60 -7.74
C HIS A 5 -14.68 10.46 -6.79
N ARG A 6 -15.26 9.27 -6.94
CA ARG A 6 -14.82 8.10 -6.15
C ARG A 6 -13.37 7.71 -6.44
N SER A 7 -12.94 7.80 -7.70
CA SER A 7 -11.56 7.55 -8.08
C SER A 7 -10.61 8.55 -7.43
N LEU A 8 -10.95 9.84 -7.43
CA LEU A 8 -10.17 10.88 -6.77
C LEU A 8 -10.03 10.58 -5.27
N LEU A 9 -11.14 10.38 -4.58
CA LEU A 9 -11.15 10.09 -3.14
C LEU A 9 -10.35 8.83 -2.81
N HIS A 10 -10.49 7.77 -3.60
CA HIS A 10 -9.74 6.53 -3.39
C HIS A 10 -8.23 6.72 -3.51
N HIS A 11 -7.76 7.36 -4.58
CA HIS A 11 -6.34 7.59 -4.79
C HIS A 11 -5.77 8.61 -3.77
N ALA A 12 -6.56 9.62 -3.39
CA ALA A 12 -6.21 10.55 -2.33
C ALA A 12 -6.04 9.84 -0.99
N LEU A 13 -6.97 8.95 -0.63
CA LEU A 13 -6.89 8.15 0.59
C LEU A 13 -5.64 7.26 0.61
N LEU A 14 -5.35 6.57 -0.50
CA LEU A 14 -4.14 5.74 -0.61
C LEU A 14 -2.86 6.57 -0.44
N THR A 15 -2.82 7.78 -1.00
CA THR A 15 -1.65 8.67 -0.87
C THR A 15 -1.51 9.20 0.55
N TYR A 16 -2.62 9.56 1.19
CA TYR A 16 -2.64 9.99 2.59
C TYR A 16 -2.11 8.88 3.51
N LEU A 17 -2.60 7.66 3.34
CA LEU A 17 -2.17 6.48 4.12
C LEU A 17 -0.70 6.12 3.86
N ASP A 18 -0.21 6.29 2.62
CA ASP A 18 1.19 6.08 2.28
C ASP A 18 2.11 7.08 3.02
N LYS A 19 1.68 8.34 3.14
CA LYS A 19 2.38 9.36 3.94
C LYS A 19 2.37 9.02 5.44
N GLU A 20 1.24 8.57 5.98
CA GLU A 20 1.18 8.11 7.38
C GLU A 20 2.11 6.92 7.62
N ALA A 21 2.09 5.92 6.72
CA ALA A 21 2.95 4.74 6.81
C ALA A 21 4.43 5.12 6.73
N TYR A 22 4.81 6.02 5.82
CA TYR A 22 6.17 6.54 5.70
C TYR A 22 6.65 7.21 7.00
N LEU A 23 5.82 8.07 7.59
CA LEU A 23 6.15 8.76 8.85
C LEU A 23 6.24 7.81 10.05
N ALA A 24 5.55 6.68 9.99
CA ALA A 24 5.58 5.65 11.03
C ALA A 24 6.76 4.66 10.89
N LEU A 25 7.55 4.75 9.83
CA LEU A 25 8.71 3.88 9.64
C LEU A 25 9.75 4.11 10.75
N PRO A 26 10.35 3.05 11.30
CA PRO A 26 11.48 3.21 12.22
C PRO A 26 12.67 3.85 11.49
N GLU A 27 13.53 4.56 12.22
CA GLU A 27 14.75 5.18 11.65
C GLU A 27 15.65 4.17 10.91
N THR A 28 15.61 2.90 11.32
CA THR A 28 16.36 1.81 10.71
C THR A 28 15.68 1.17 9.49
N ALA A 29 14.48 1.60 9.09
CA ALA A 29 13.71 0.95 8.03
C ALA A 29 14.50 0.86 6.72
N VAL A 30 15.12 1.97 6.32
CA VAL A 30 15.87 2.08 5.06
C VAL A 30 17.11 1.18 5.07
N SER A 31 17.89 1.21 6.15
CA SER A 31 19.10 0.38 6.26
C SER A 31 18.76 -1.10 6.39
N THR A 32 17.70 -1.43 7.12
CA THR A 32 17.18 -2.81 7.25
C THR A 32 16.72 -3.33 5.91
N LEU A 33 15.94 -2.55 5.15
CA LEU A 33 15.48 -2.93 3.82
C LEU A 33 16.65 -3.09 2.86
N ALA A 34 17.61 -2.16 2.85
CA ALA A 34 18.79 -2.24 1.99
C ALA A 34 19.67 -3.47 2.25
N ALA A 35 19.72 -3.93 3.50
CA ALA A 35 20.47 -5.13 3.89
C ALA A 35 19.75 -6.44 3.55
N ALA A 36 18.45 -6.41 3.23
CA ALA A 36 17.68 -7.61 2.93
C ALA A 36 18.23 -8.35 1.70
N GLN A 37 18.52 -9.64 1.83
CA GLN A 37 18.97 -10.50 0.74
C GLN A 37 17.90 -11.58 0.48
N PRO A 38 16.99 -11.36 -0.48
CA PRO A 38 16.03 -12.37 -0.87
C PRO A 38 16.73 -13.65 -1.31
N THR A 39 16.22 -14.79 -0.87
CA THR A 39 16.69 -16.11 -1.31
C THR A 39 15.49 -17.04 -1.34
N HIS A 40 14.90 -17.19 -2.53
CA HIS A 40 13.69 -17.97 -2.77
C HIS A 40 12.54 -17.61 -1.82
N TRP A 41 12.37 -16.31 -1.50
CA TRP A 41 11.33 -15.86 -0.58
C TRP A 41 9.91 -16.12 -1.09
N LEU A 42 9.72 -16.09 -2.41
CA LEU A 42 8.40 -16.22 -3.04
C LEU A 42 8.49 -17.16 -4.25
N PRO A 43 7.47 -18.02 -4.48
CA PRO A 43 7.51 -19.01 -5.56
C PRO A 43 7.15 -18.44 -6.95
N PHE A 44 6.77 -17.16 -7.03
CA PHE A 44 6.22 -16.53 -8.24
C PHE A 44 7.01 -15.31 -8.73
N VAL A 45 8.03 -14.89 -8.00
CA VAL A 45 8.88 -13.74 -8.36
C VAL A 45 10.33 -14.10 -8.11
N THR A 46 11.22 -13.66 -8.99
CA THR A 46 12.64 -13.98 -8.88
C THR A 46 13.30 -13.14 -7.79
N ASP A 47 14.38 -13.65 -7.19
CA ASP A 47 15.16 -12.87 -6.22
C ASP A 47 15.75 -11.60 -6.86
N ALA A 48 16.07 -11.63 -8.16
CA ALA A 48 16.56 -10.47 -8.89
C ALA A 48 15.51 -9.36 -9.03
N ASP A 49 14.24 -9.73 -9.27
CA ASP A 49 13.14 -8.77 -9.31
C ASP A 49 12.87 -8.19 -7.91
N LEU A 50 12.95 -9.03 -6.87
CA LEU A 50 12.84 -8.57 -5.47
C LEU A 50 13.95 -7.61 -5.07
N LEU A 51 15.19 -7.87 -5.49
CA LEU A 51 16.33 -6.97 -5.28
C LEU A 51 16.14 -5.64 -6.02
N SER A 52 15.69 -5.69 -7.27
CA SER A 52 15.42 -4.48 -8.07
C SER A 52 14.32 -3.63 -7.43
N TRP A 53 13.27 -4.27 -6.94
CA TRP A 53 12.18 -3.60 -6.23
C TRP A 53 12.64 -3.03 -4.88
N ARG A 54 13.42 -3.78 -4.11
CA ARG A 54 14.06 -3.32 -2.87
C ARG A 54 14.88 -2.05 -3.11
N ASP A 55 15.72 -2.03 -4.14
CA ASP A 55 16.62 -0.89 -4.42
C ASP A 55 15.82 0.36 -4.83
N LEU A 56 14.74 0.18 -5.58
CA LEU A 56 13.79 1.24 -5.91
C LEU A 56 13.08 1.80 -4.67
N LEU A 57 12.69 0.94 -3.71
CA LEU A 57 12.10 1.39 -2.46
C LEU A 57 13.13 2.09 -1.55
N VAL A 58 14.34 1.55 -1.43
CA VAL A 58 15.43 2.17 -0.65
C VAL A 58 15.71 3.58 -1.15
N THR A 59 15.66 3.81 -2.45
CA THR A 59 15.82 5.15 -3.04
C THR A 59 14.68 6.09 -2.64
N GLN A 60 13.42 5.63 -2.72
CA GLN A 60 12.24 6.43 -2.37
C GLN A 60 12.11 6.72 -0.88
N LEU A 61 12.67 5.87 -0.03
CA LEU A 61 12.55 6.02 1.42
C LEU A 61 13.67 6.86 2.04
N GLN A 62 14.66 7.32 1.26
CA GLN A 62 15.69 8.22 1.78
C GLN A 62 15.07 9.52 2.33
N PRO A 63 15.66 10.13 3.36
CA PRO A 63 15.22 11.43 3.86
C PRO A 63 15.18 12.48 2.74
N GLY A 64 14.01 13.09 2.52
CA GLY A 64 13.81 14.13 1.50
C GLY A 64 13.64 13.61 0.06
N ALA A 65 13.56 12.29 -0.13
CA ALA A 65 13.18 11.73 -1.43
C ALA A 65 11.68 11.95 -1.72
N ASP A 66 11.36 12.13 -3.01
CA ASP A 66 9.99 12.20 -3.46
C ASP A 66 9.38 10.79 -3.49
N LEU A 67 8.26 10.60 -2.77
CA LEU A 67 7.46 9.40 -2.91
C LEU A 67 6.81 9.37 -4.29
N LEU A 68 7.04 8.29 -5.06
CA LEU A 68 6.47 8.16 -6.40
C LEU A 68 4.94 8.06 -6.40
N THR A 69 4.34 7.72 -5.26
CA THR A 69 2.90 7.56 -5.07
C THR A 69 2.10 8.77 -5.56
N VAL A 70 2.54 9.99 -5.24
CA VAL A 70 1.89 11.23 -5.71
C VAL A 70 1.91 11.30 -7.25
N ALA A 71 3.07 11.08 -7.86
CA ALA A 71 3.22 11.15 -9.32
C ALA A 71 2.42 10.06 -10.03
N ILE A 72 2.44 8.83 -9.52
CA ILE A 72 1.71 7.69 -10.08
C ILE A 72 0.20 7.94 -10.05
N TYR A 73 -0.33 8.39 -8.92
CA TYR A 73 -1.77 8.58 -8.77
C TYR A 73 -2.28 9.83 -9.46
N ALA A 74 -1.52 10.93 -9.46
CA ALA A 74 -1.83 12.11 -10.26
C ALA A 74 -1.94 11.75 -11.76
N ALA A 75 -1.00 10.95 -12.29
CA ALA A 75 -1.05 10.46 -13.66
C ALA A 75 -2.30 9.61 -13.96
N ARG A 76 -2.71 8.72 -13.05
CA ARG A 76 -3.95 7.92 -13.19
C ARG A 76 -5.20 8.80 -13.20
N LEU A 77 -5.19 9.90 -12.45
CA LEU A 77 -6.26 10.89 -12.40
C LEU A 77 -6.22 11.89 -13.57
N ARG A 78 -5.17 11.85 -14.40
CA ARG A 78 -4.89 12.85 -15.47
C ARG A 78 -4.82 14.27 -14.90
N MET A 79 -4.19 14.39 -13.73
CA MET A 79 -3.99 15.63 -12.98
C MET A 79 -2.49 15.91 -12.86
N PRO A 80 -2.04 17.18 -12.86
CA PRO A 80 -0.67 17.52 -12.50
C PRO A 80 -0.33 17.05 -11.07
N SER A 81 0.86 16.49 -10.87
CA SER A 81 1.29 16.02 -9.54
C SER A 81 1.27 17.11 -8.47
N ALA A 82 1.61 18.36 -8.85
CA ALA A 82 1.57 19.50 -7.95
C ALA A 82 0.14 19.83 -7.46
N ASP A 83 -0.85 19.76 -8.35
CA ASP A 83 -2.25 20.01 -8.01
C ASP A 83 -2.78 18.91 -7.08
N PHE A 84 -2.40 17.66 -7.34
CA PHE A 84 -2.78 16.53 -6.49
C PHE A 84 -2.13 16.61 -5.11
N ALA A 85 -0.85 16.99 -5.03
CA ALA A 85 -0.16 17.23 -3.77
C ALA A 85 -0.80 18.39 -2.98
N ALA A 86 -1.07 19.51 -3.64
CA ALA A 86 -1.70 20.67 -3.02
C ALA A 86 -3.11 20.35 -2.47
N LEU A 87 -3.84 19.46 -3.14
CA LEU A 87 -5.13 18.97 -2.64
C LEU A 87 -4.99 18.18 -1.33
N LEU A 88 -3.97 17.34 -1.23
CA LEU A 88 -3.66 16.55 -0.02
C LEU A 88 -3.13 17.40 1.14
N ASP A 89 -2.50 18.53 0.83
CA ASP A 89 -2.04 19.51 1.82
C ASP A 89 -3.14 20.49 2.26
N ASN A 90 -4.36 20.40 1.69
CA ASN A 90 -5.51 21.19 2.08
C ASN A 90 -6.29 20.51 3.23
N PRO A 91 -6.17 20.98 4.49
CA PRO A 91 -6.80 20.32 5.63
C PRO A 91 -8.32 20.36 5.60
N ASP A 92 -8.92 21.39 5.01
CA ASP A 92 -10.38 21.52 4.93
C ASP A 92 -10.97 20.48 3.99
N TRP A 93 -10.33 20.29 2.83
CA TRP A 93 -10.72 19.28 1.86
C TRP A 93 -10.48 17.87 2.39
N VAL A 94 -9.31 17.62 2.99
CA VAL A 94 -9.00 16.32 3.62
C VAL A 94 -10.02 15.99 4.72
N GLY A 95 -10.34 16.94 5.59
CA GLY A 95 -11.29 16.71 6.67
C GLY A 95 -12.72 16.51 6.19
N THR A 96 -13.17 17.33 5.23
CA THR A 96 -14.58 17.36 4.82
C THR A 96 -14.89 16.35 3.72
N ASP A 97 -14.12 16.37 2.63
CA ASP A 97 -14.39 15.55 1.46
C ASP A 97 -13.81 14.14 1.61
N LEU A 98 -12.52 14.06 1.96
CA LEU A 98 -11.83 12.77 2.04
C LEU A 98 -12.32 11.96 3.23
N PHE A 99 -12.23 12.51 4.44
CA PHE A 99 -12.66 11.81 5.66
C PHE A 99 -14.17 11.81 5.86
N GLY A 100 -14.91 12.73 5.24
CA GLY A 100 -16.36 12.64 5.16
C GLY A 100 -16.82 11.44 4.32
N ALA A 101 -16.07 11.07 3.28
CA ALA A 101 -16.37 9.90 2.46
C ALA A 101 -15.81 8.58 3.04
N ALA A 102 -14.65 8.63 3.69
CA ALA A 102 -14.00 7.49 4.31
C ALA A 102 -13.40 7.92 5.66
N PRO A 103 -14.15 7.77 6.78
CA PRO A 103 -13.69 8.19 8.09
C PRO A 103 -12.36 7.52 8.46
N ILE A 104 -11.33 8.32 8.71
CA ILE A 104 -9.97 7.80 8.92
C ILE A 104 -9.87 6.86 10.13
N ALA A 105 -10.66 7.10 11.18
CA ALA A 105 -10.73 6.23 12.35
C ALA A 105 -11.25 4.82 12.01
N GLU A 106 -12.23 4.71 11.11
CA GLU A 106 -12.73 3.41 10.65
C GLU A 106 -11.71 2.69 9.77
N VAL A 107 -10.98 3.44 8.95
CA VAL A 107 -9.89 2.92 8.12
C VAL A 107 -8.77 2.36 9.00
N HIS A 108 -8.34 3.11 10.03
CA HIS A 108 -7.33 2.65 11.00
C HIS A 108 -7.80 1.41 11.77
N ALA A 109 -9.04 1.42 12.30
CA ALA A 109 -9.61 0.26 12.98
C ALA A 109 -9.69 -0.98 12.06
N ARG A 110 -9.89 -0.77 10.75
CA ARG A 110 -9.85 -1.85 9.77
C ARG A 110 -8.43 -2.40 9.60
N PHE A 111 -7.40 -1.57 9.56
CA PHE A 111 -6.00 -2.03 9.44
C PHE A 111 -5.61 -2.98 10.57
N ASP A 112 -6.03 -2.69 11.81
CA ASP A 112 -5.75 -3.54 12.98
C ASP A 112 -6.27 -4.98 12.84
N THR A 113 -7.36 -5.15 12.07
CA THR A 113 -8.03 -6.46 11.89
C THR A 113 -7.83 -7.04 10.50
N ALA A 114 -7.30 -6.27 9.55
CA ALA A 114 -7.28 -6.60 8.12
C ALA A 114 -6.45 -7.84 7.81
N VAL A 115 -5.25 -7.93 8.38
CA VAL A 115 -4.34 -9.07 8.15
C VAL A 115 -4.98 -10.36 8.65
N THR A 116 -5.40 -10.39 9.92
CA THR A 116 -6.05 -11.55 10.54
C THR A 116 -7.29 -12.00 9.76
N ALA A 117 -8.16 -11.04 9.41
CA ALA A 117 -9.36 -11.34 8.62
C ALA A 117 -9.03 -11.89 7.23
N SER A 118 -7.95 -11.39 6.60
CA SER A 118 -7.52 -11.86 5.28
C SER A 118 -6.94 -13.27 5.34
N VAL A 119 -6.13 -13.58 6.35
CA VAL A 119 -5.62 -14.94 6.59
C VAL A 119 -6.77 -15.92 6.79
N GLN A 120 -7.72 -15.59 7.69
CA GLN A 120 -8.90 -16.42 7.94
C GLN A 120 -9.73 -16.66 6.66
N LEU A 121 -9.88 -15.63 5.83
CA LEU A 121 -10.59 -15.75 4.56
C LEU A 121 -9.87 -16.69 3.58
N ILE A 122 -8.55 -16.57 3.47
CA ILE A 122 -7.72 -17.43 2.62
C ILE A 122 -7.78 -18.88 3.11
N GLU A 123 -7.62 -19.12 4.41
CA GLU A 123 -7.72 -20.45 5.03
C GLU A 123 -9.09 -21.09 4.74
N THR A 124 -10.18 -20.35 4.97
CA THR A 124 -11.55 -20.82 4.69
C THR A 124 -11.75 -21.16 3.21
N TYR A 125 -11.16 -20.37 2.32
CA TYR A 125 -11.26 -20.61 0.87
C TYR A 125 -10.45 -21.84 0.44
N LEU A 126 -9.26 -22.05 1.00
CA LEU A 126 -8.35 -23.13 0.61
C LEU A 126 -8.68 -24.48 1.27
N GLU A 127 -9.26 -24.50 2.47
CA GLU A 127 -9.60 -25.71 3.23
C GLU A 127 -10.33 -26.78 2.38
N PRO A 128 -11.45 -26.49 1.69
CA PRO A 128 -12.15 -27.49 0.88
C PRO A 128 -11.40 -27.88 -0.41
N LEU A 129 -10.46 -27.06 -0.89
CA LEU A 129 -9.64 -27.37 -2.07
C LEU A 129 -8.51 -28.34 -1.72
N LEU A 130 -7.92 -28.19 -0.53
CA LEU A 130 -6.91 -29.11 -0.01
C LEU A 130 -7.52 -30.46 0.39
N ALA A 131 -8.74 -30.47 0.94
CA ALA A 131 -9.44 -31.69 1.30
C ALA A 131 -9.82 -32.60 0.10
N LYS A 132 -9.91 -32.04 -1.13
CA LYS A 132 -10.25 -32.80 -2.34
C LYS A 132 -9.06 -33.48 -3.04
N HIS A 133 -7.83 -33.14 -2.65
CA HIS A 133 -6.61 -33.73 -3.17
C HIS A 133 -5.68 -34.12 -2.01
N PRO A 134 -5.97 -35.23 -1.30
CA PRO A 134 -4.99 -35.77 -0.35
C PRO A 134 -3.71 -36.08 -1.12
N SER A 135 -2.58 -35.63 -0.59
CA SER A 135 -1.24 -35.89 -1.10
C SER A 135 -1.12 -37.38 -1.45
N HIS A 136 -0.95 -37.71 -2.72
CA HIS A 136 -0.42 -39.00 -3.13
C HIS A 136 1.10 -38.96 -2.90
N ASP A 137 1.48 -39.06 -1.63
CA ASP A 137 2.85 -39.37 -1.26
C ASP A 137 3.07 -40.86 -1.55
N GLY A 138 3.90 -41.13 -2.56
CA GLY A 138 4.48 -42.42 -2.90
C GLY A 138 5.99 -42.27 -3.06
#